data_AF-V6L6L7-F1
#
_entry.id   AF-V6L6L7-F1
#
_cell.length_a   1.000
_cell.length_b   1.000
_cell.length_c   1.000
_cell.angle_alpha   90.00
_cell.angle_beta   90.00
_cell.angle_gamma   90.00
#
_symmetry.space_group_name_H-M   'P 1'
#
loop_
_entity.id
_entity.type
_entity.pdbx_description
1 polymer ?
#
loop_
_entity_poly.entity_id
_entity_poly.type
_entity_poly.pdbx_seq_one_letter_code
_entity_poly.pdbx_strand_id
1 'polypeptide(L)'
;PTAAAVLAWLGGQPHVAAASRRAAGVRGELDHFGALGFLQGLLTVLRDSGHQGLFVVLDEVETLQRVRSDARDKALNALRQLIDEVHSGRFPGLYLVITGTPAFFDGQQGVQRLPPLAQRLATDFTTDARFDNPRAVQLRLPGFTLESLTSLGTRIRDLYASGADSPDRITTLADDVYVADLARAVGGALGGKAGVAPRLFLKKLVGDVLDRVDQFPDFDPRQHYAFTVRGNELTDVERNLAGSSSADDIDLDLDL
;
A
#
# COMPACT_ATOMS: atom_id res chain seq x y z
N PRO A 1 20.80 -2.58 32.06
CA PRO A 1 21.30 -3.77 31.30
C PRO A 1 20.19 -4.77 30.97
N THR A 2 19.43 -5.25 31.96
CA THR A 2 18.35 -6.24 31.77
C THR A 2 17.19 -5.69 30.92
N ALA A 3 16.75 -4.44 31.18
CA ALA A 3 15.68 -3.80 30.40
C ALA A 3 16.03 -3.64 28.91
N ALA A 4 17.24 -3.20 28.58
CA ALA A 4 17.70 -3.07 27.20
C ALA A 4 17.81 -4.43 26.48
N ALA A 5 18.22 -5.48 27.20
CA ALA A 5 18.27 -6.83 26.65
C ALA A 5 16.87 -7.45 26.45
N VAL A 6 15.91 -7.11 27.31
CA VAL A 6 14.49 -7.50 27.13
C VAL A 6 13.88 -6.74 25.97
N LEU A 7 14.17 -5.44 25.80
CA LEU A 7 13.76 -4.67 24.64
C LEU A 7 14.38 -5.21 23.34
N ALA A 8 15.65 -5.62 23.36
CA ALA A 8 16.29 -6.28 22.22
C ALA A 8 15.62 -7.63 21.86
N TRP A 9 15.21 -8.40 22.86
CA TRP A 9 14.46 -9.64 22.66
C TRP A 9 13.04 -9.35 22.14
N LEU A 10 12.37 -8.35 22.69
CA LEU A 10 11.09 -7.84 22.19
C LEU A 10 11.20 -7.29 20.76
N GLY A 11 12.36 -6.76 20.38
CA GLY A 11 12.66 -6.32 19.01
C GLY A 11 12.96 -7.48 18.05
N GLY A 12 12.84 -8.74 18.47
CA GLY A 12 13.08 -9.90 17.61
C GLY A 12 14.56 -10.18 17.33
N GLN A 13 15.49 -9.63 18.11
CA GLN A 13 16.91 -9.89 17.87
C GLN A 13 17.25 -11.36 18.18
N PRO A 14 17.90 -12.08 17.24
CA PRO A 14 18.13 -13.52 17.38
C PRO A 14 19.15 -13.86 18.48
N HIS A 15 19.96 -12.90 18.90
CA HIS A 15 21.10 -13.13 19.80
C HIS A 15 20.97 -12.31 21.08
N VAL A 16 20.02 -12.69 21.95
CA VAL A 16 19.93 -12.14 23.31
C VAL A 16 20.52 -13.11 24.33
N ALA A 17 21.41 -12.60 25.17
CA ALA A 17 22.09 -13.37 26.21
C ALA A 17 21.09 -14.12 27.11
N ALA A 18 21.31 -15.43 27.30
CA ALA A 18 20.43 -16.30 28.07
C ALA A 18 20.24 -15.87 29.54
N ALA A 19 21.23 -15.18 30.12
CA ALA A 19 21.14 -14.62 31.47
C ALA A 19 20.08 -13.51 31.56
N SER A 20 19.98 -12.65 30.55
CA SER A 20 18.97 -11.58 30.48
C SER A 20 17.56 -12.13 30.27
N ARG A 21 17.41 -13.17 29.42
CA ARG A 21 16.14 -13.88 29.22
C ARG A 21 15.65 -14.55 30.51
N ARG A 22 16.55 -15.23 31.25
CA ARG A 22 16.24 -15.86 32.54
C ARG A 22 15.84 -14.85 33.62
N ALA A 23 16.53 -13.72 33.71
CA ALA A 23 16.19 -12.66 34.67
C ALA A 23 14.80 -12.05 34.42
N ALA A 24 14.31 -12.09 33.18
CA ALA A 24 12.99 -11.63 32.78
C ALA A 24 11.90 -12.73 32.78
N GLY A 25 12.24 -13.96 33.20
CA GLY A 25 11.29 -15.08 33.21
C GLY A 25 10.94 -15.65 31.82
N VAL A 26 11.65 -15.24 30.77
CA VAL A 26 11.40 -15.65 29.39
C VAL A 26 12.02 -17.02 29.11
N ARG A 27 11.20 -17.99 28.69
CA ARG A 27 11.64 -19.33 28.22
C ARG A 27 11.38 -19.48 26.72
N GLY A 28 12.38 -19.90 25.95
CA GLY A 28 12.27 -20.20 24.52
C GLY A 28 13.18 -19.37 23.61
N GLU A 29 13.34 -19.85 22.38
CA GLU A 29 13.92 -19.09 21.25
C GLU A 29 12.78 -18.57 20.37
N LEU A 30 13.01 -17.46 19.64
CA LEU A 30 12.07 -16.96 18.65
C LEU A 30 12.22 -17.81 17.38
N ASP A 31 11.50 -18.93 17.33
CA ASP A 31 11.33 -19.74 16.12
C ASP A 31 9.97 -19.47 15.45
N HIS A 32 9.65 -20.17 14.36
CA HIS A 32 8.38 -20.01 13.65
C HIS A 32 7.16 -20.27 14.54
N PHE A 33 7.27 -21.17 15.52
CA PHE A 33 6.21 -21.47 16.48
C PHE A 33 6.14 -20.44 17.61
N GLY A 34 7.30 -19.89 18.01
CA GLY A 34 7.47 -18.86 19.03
C GLY A 34 7.04 -17.47 18.56
N ALA A 35 7.09 -17.17 17.27
CA ALA A 35 6.72 -15.86 16.71
C ALA A 35 5.26 -15.46 17.02
N LEU A 36 4.33 -16.42 16.93
CA LEU A 36 2.93 -16.17 17.27
C LEU A 36 2.71 -16.01 18.79
N GLY A 37 3.42 -16.80 19.61
CA GLY A 37 3.42 -16.62 21.06
C GLY A 37 4.01 -15.27 21.48
N PHE A 38 5.04 -14.82 20.77
CA PHE A 38 5.65 -13.52 20.95
C PHE A 38 4.66 -12.38 20.66
N LEU A 39 3.94 -12.45 19.54
CA LEU A 39 2.91 -11.49 19.17
C LEU A 39 1.81 -11.39 20.25
N GLN A 40 1.39 -12.52 20.81
CA GLN A 40 0.44 -12.55 21.92
C GLN A 40 0.98 -11.87 23.19
N GLY A 41 2.26 -12.10 23.51
CA GLY A 41 2.94 -11.41 24.60
C GLY A 41 3.01 -9.89 24.38
N LEU A 42 3.38 -9.46 23.16
CA LEU A 42 3.42 -8.05 22.79
C LEU A 42 2.06 -7.37 22.96
N LEU A 43 0.97 -8.00 22.50
CA LEU A 43 -0.39 -7.48 22.66
C LEU A 43 -0.79 -7.34 24.14
N THR A 44 -0.33 -8.28 24.98
CA THR A 44 -0.54 -8.21 26.43
C THR A 44 0.18 -7.00 27.04
N VAL A 45 1.46 -6.81 26.71
CA VAL A 45 2.24 -5.66 27.17
C VAL A 45 1.64 -4.33 26.71
N LEU A 46 1.18 -4.25 25.44
CA LEU A 46 0.55 -3.04 24.90
C LEU A 46 -0.73 -2.69 25.67
N ARG A 47 -1.58 -3.69 25.95
CA ARG A 47 -2.79 -3.53 26.75
C ARG A 47 -2.48 -3.04 28.16
N ASP A 48 -1.53 -3.69 28.83
CA ASP A 48 -1.13 -3.32 30.20
C ASP A 48 -0.49 -1.94 30.27
N SER A 49 0.07 -1.46 29.16
CA SER A 49 0.61 -0.10 29.00
C SER A 49 -0.45 0.95 28.62
N GLY A 50 -1.73 0.57 28.52
CA GLY A 50 -2.84 1.47 28.20
C GLY A 50 -3.12 1.67 26.70
N HIS A 51 -2.46 0.94 25.82
CA HIS A 51 -2.76 0.97 24.38
C HIS A 51 -3.98 0.09 24.06
N GLN A 52 -4.77 0.50 23.07
CA GLN A 52 -5.99 -0.23 22.66
C GLN A 52 -5.68 -1.53 21.90
N GLY A 53 -4.47 -1.67 21.34
CA GLY A 53 -4.12 -2.80 20.50
C GLY A 53 -2.94 -2.54 19.59
N LEU A 54 -2.79 -3.39 18.57
CA LEU A 54 -1.78 -3.29 17.54
C LEU A 54 -2.45 -3.32 16.15
N PHE A 55 -2.09 -2.37 15.30
CA PHE A 55 -2.51 -2.34 13.89
C PHE A 55 -1.32 -2.75 13.02
N VAL A 56 -1.47 -3.87 12.30
CA VAL A 56 -0.43 -4.43 11.43
C VAL A 56 -0.88 -4.33 9.99
N VAL A 57 -0.04 -3.72 9.14
CA VAL A 57 -0.24 -3.66 7.69
C VAL A 57 0.82 -4.53 7.03
N LEU A 58 0.37 -5.50 6.23
CA LEU A 58 1.22 -6.23 5.29
C LEU A 58 0.98 -5.65 3.91
N ASP A 59 1.96 -4.88 3.44
CA ASP A 59 1.88 -4.19 2.15
C ASP A 59 2.57 -4.94 1.02
N GLU A 60 2.09 -4.71 -0.20
CA GLU A 60 2.60 -5.29 -1.44
C GLU A 60 2.77 -6.82 -1.38
N VAL A 61 1.76 -7.55 -0.89
CA VAL A 61 1.87 -9.00 -0.76
C VAL A 61 2.04 -9.73 -2.09
N GLU A 62 1.75 -9.08 -3.23
CA GLU A 62 2.06 -9.59 -4.55
C GLU A 62 3.57 -9.81 -4.79
N THR A 63 4.45 -9.19 -4.00
CA THR A 63 5.89 -9.44 -4.05
C THR A 63 6.23 -10.91 -3.79
N LEU A 64 5.37 -11.64 -3.08
CA LEU A 64 5.49 -13.09 -2.89
C LEU A 64 5.49 -13.87 -4.22
N GLN A 65 4.88 -13.31 -5.27
CA GLN A 65 4.88 -13.93 -6.60
C GLN A 65 6.26 -13.91 -7.28
N ARG A 66 7.22 -13.14 -6.76
CA ARG A 66 8.59 -13.06 -7.29
C ARG A 66 9.57 -13.97 -6.55
N VAL A 67 9.21 -14.51 -5.38
CA VAL A 67 10.08 -15.42 -4.62
C VAL A 67 10.01 -16.85 -5.17
N ARG A 68 11.03 -17.67 -4.89
CA ARG A 68 11.06 -19.09 -5.26
C ARG A 68 9.83 -19.83 -4.71
N SER A 69 9.40 -20.87 -5.42
CA SER A 69 8.18 -21.62 -5.11
C SER A 69 8.12 -22.12 -3.66
N ASP A 70 9.22 -22.70 -3.15
CA ASP A 70 9.28 -23.25 -1.79
C ASP A 70 9.09 -22.19 -0.71
N ALA A 71 9.71 -21.02 -0.90
CA ALA A 71 9.56 -19.87 -0.01
C ALA A 71 8.14 -19.29 -0.10
N ARG A 72 7.55 -19.23 -1.30
CA ARG A 72 6.19 -18.76 -1.53
C ARG A 72 5.17 -19.64 -0.83
N ASP A 73 5.29 -20.95 -0.97
CA ASP A 73 4.37 -21.92 -0.36
C ASP A 73 4.39 -21.81 1.17
N LYS A 74 5.59 -21.60 1.75
CA LYS A 74 5.73 -21.32 3.19
C LYS A 74 5.09 -19.99 3.58
N ALA A 75 5.30 -18.93 2.80
CA ALA A 75 4.72 -17.61 3.07
C ALA A 75 3.18 -17.63 3.01
N LEU A 76 2.60 -18.26 1.99
CA LEU A 76 1.14 -18.42 1.87
C LEU A 76 0.56 -19.22 3.04
N ASN A 77 1.25 -20.29 3.47
CA ASN A 77 0.83 -21.06 4.64
C ASN A 77 0.93 -20.25 5.94
N ALA A 78 1.98 -19.45 6.11
CA ALA A 78 2.12 -18.57 7.27
C ALA A 78 1.03 -17.49 7.29
N LEU A 79 0.69 -16.92 6.13
CA LEU A 79 -0.41 -15.96 6.01
C LEU A 79 -1.76 -16.59 6.38
N ARG A 80 -2.03 -17.80 5.87
CA ARG A 80 -3.22 -18.59 6.25
C ARG A 80 -3.30 -18.79 7.76
N GLN A 81 -2.20 -19.23 8.38
CA GLN A 81 -2.14 -19.45 9.81
C GLN A 81 -2.39 -18.15 10.59
N LEU A 82 -1.77 -17.04 10.19
CA LEU A 82 -1.99 -15.76 10.84
C LEU A 82 -3.47 -15.34 10.78
N ILE A 83 -4.12 -15.51 9.62
CA ILE A 83 -5.56 -15.22 9.46
C ILE A 83 -6.41 -16.12 10.37
N ASP A 84 -6.12 -17.42 10.41
CA ASP A 84 -6.83 -18.38 11.27
C ASP A 84 -6.74 -17.99 12.76
N GLU A 85 -5.56 -17.55 13.21
CA GLU A 85 -5.30 -17.19 14.60
C GLU A 85 -5.93 -15.83 14.99
N VAL A 86 -5.98 -14.89 14.06
CA VAL A 86 -6.75 -13.65 14.24
C VAL A 86 -8.24 -13.97 14.33
N HIS A 87 -8.74 -14.79 13.41
CA HIS A 87 -10.17 -15.15 13.36
C HIS A 87 -10.62 -15.97 14.57
N SER A 88 -9.76 -16.85 15.11
CA SER A 88 -10.05 -17.64 16.31
C SER A 88 -10.04 -16.81 17.60
N GLY A 89 -9.63 -15.53 17.53
CA GLY A 89 -9.54 -14.65 18.69
C GLY A 89 -8.29 -14.84 19.53
N ARG A 90 -7.26 -15.53 19.03
CA ARG A 90 -5.99 -15.74 19.75
C ARG A 90 -5.23 -14.43 20.00
N PHE A 91 -5.47 -13.40 19.19
CA PHE A 91 -4.82 -12.10 19.27
C PHE A 91 -5.80 -10.94 19.60
N PRO A 92 -6.34 -10.85 20.83
CA PRO A 92 -7.25 -9.77 21.19
C PRO A 92 -6.58 -8.39 21.11
N GLY A 93 -7.17 -7.48 20.35
CA GLY A 93 -6.63 -6.14 20.10
C GLY A 93 -5.67 -6.06 18.90
N LEU A 94 -5.45 -7.16 18.17
CA LEU A 94 -4.76 -7.12 16.89
C LEU A 94 -5.76 -6.80 15.76
N TYR A 95 -5.41 -5.83 14.93
CA TYR A 95 -6.08 -5.59 13.67
C TYR A 95 -5.08 -5.78 12.53
N LEU A 96 -5.39 -6.68 11.60
CA LEU A 96 -4.55 -7.04 10.47
C LEU A 96 -5.14 -6.48 9.17
N VAL A 97 -4.36 -5.70 8.45
CA VAL A 97 -4.66 -5.24 7.08
C VAL A 97 -3.63 -5.85 6.14
N ILE A 98 -4.12 -6.42 5.04
CA ILE A 98 -3.29 -6.96 3.97
C ILE A 98 -3.65 -6.20 2.70
N THR A 99 -2.67 -5.55 2.10
CA THR A 99 -2.83 -4.84 0.82
C THR A 99 -2.06 -5.58 -0.27
N GLY A 100 -2.69 -5.65 -1.44
CA GLY A 100 -2.06 -6.21 -2.62
C GLY A 100 -2.90 -5.99 -3.86
N THR A 101 -2.36 -6.39 -5.00
CA THR A 101 -3.03 -6.27 -6.29
C THR A 101 -3.94 -7.48 -6.59
N PRO A 102 -4.89 -7.35 -7.53
CA PRO A 102 -5.71 -8.48 -8.00
C PRO A 102 -4.86 -9.68 -8.46
N ALA A 103 -3.65 -9.45 -8.98
CA ALA A 103 -2.73 -10.53 -9.34
C ALA A 103 -2.41 -11.48 -8.16
N PHE A 104 -2.38 -10.97 -6.93
CA PHE A 104 -2.19 -11.80 -5.73
C PHE A 104 -3.48 -12.51 -5.31
N PHE A 105 -4.63 -11.86 -5.37
CA PHE A 105 -5.90 -12.41 -4.86
C PHE A 105 -6.59 -13.36 -5.87
N ASP A 106 -6.45 -13.09 -7.16
CA ASP A 106 -7.15 -13.82 -8.23
C ASP A 106 -6.18 -14.65 -9.09
N GLY A 107 -4.89 -14.32 -9.07
CA GLY A 107 -3.88 -15.01 -9.88
C GLY A 107 -3.51 -16.40 -9.36
N GLN A 108 -3.18 -17.29 -10.28
CA GLN A 108 -2.75 -18.68 -10.00
C GLN A 108 -1.49 -18.77 -9.13
N GLN A 109 -0.65 -17.73 -9.17
CA GLN A 109 0.61 -17.66 -8.45
C GLN A 109 0.48 -17.00 -7.06
N GLY A 110 -0.70 -16.45 -6.74
CA GLY A 110 -1.04 -15.83 -5.47
C GLY A 110 -1.83 -16.77 -4.55
N VAL A 111 -2.89 -16.27 -3.93
CA VAL A 111 -3.68 -17.03 -2.93
C VAL A 111 -4.33 -18.29 -3.49
N GLN A 112 -4.65 -18.31 -4.79
CA GLN A 112 -5.27 -19.47 -5.47
C GLN A 112 -4.38 -20.71 -5.44
N ARG A 113 -3.07 -20.52 -5.29
CA ARG A 113 -2.09 -21.59 -5.14
C ARG A 113 -2.28 -22.41 -3.86
N LEU A 114 -2.88 -21.81 -2.83
CA LEU A 114 -3.20 -22.46 -1.55
C LEU A 114 -4.73 -22.41 -1.35
N PRO A 115 -5.48 -23.44 -1.79
CA PRO A 115 -6.95 -23.43 -1.72
C PRO A 115 -7.53 -23.10 -0.33
N PRO A 116 -6.96 -23.57 0.80
CA PRO A 116 -7.43 -23.17 2.13
C PRO A 116 -7.34 -21.66 2.40
N LEU A 117 -6.31 -20.98 1.89
CA LEU A 117 -6.18 -19.53 2.00
C LEU A 117 -7.18 -18.82 1.08
N ALA A 118 -7.29 -19.26 -0.18
CA ALA A 118 -8.23 -18.71 -1.14
C ALA A 118 -9.68 -18.74 -0.61
N GLN A 119 -10.10 -19.85 0.00
CA GLN A 119 -11.44 -19.98 0.60
C GLN A 119 -11.70 -18.97 1.73
N ARG A 120 -10.68 -18.64 2.54
CA ARG A 120 -10.82 -17.67 3.65
C ARG A 120 -10.93 -16.24 3.16
N LEU A 121 -10.26 -15.94 2.05
CA LEU A 121 -10.24 -14.62 1.45
C LEU A 121 -11.35 -14.43 0.41
N ALA A 122 -12.04 -15.49 -0.01
CA ALA A 122 -13.06 -15.44 -1.05
C ALA A 122 -14.10 -14.34 -0.77
N THR A 123 -14.22 -13.40 -1.70
CA THR A 123 -15.17 -12.29 -1.67
C THR A 123 -15.74 -12.12 -3.08
N ASP A 124 -17.04 -11.93 -3.19
CA ASP A 124 -17.71 -11.75 -4.48
C ASP A 124 -17.68 -10.28 -4.91
N PHE A 125 -16.93 -9.99 -5.97
CA PHE A 125 -16.83 -8.66 -6.59
C PHE A 125 -17.51 -8.60 -7.97
N THR A 126 -18.35 -9.59 -8.32
CA THR A 126 -19.05 -9.65 -9.62
C THR A 126 -20.23 -8.68 -9.72
N THR A 127 -20.74 -8.21 -8.58
CA THR A 127 -21.85 -7.25 -8.52
C THR A 127 -21.37 -5.80 -8.58
N ASP A 128 -22.32 -4.86 -8.66
CA ASP A 128 -22.04 -3.42 -8.72
C ASP A 128 -21.25 -2.98 -7.47
N ALA A 129 -20.06 -2.43 -7.71
CA ALA A 129 -19.10 -2.02 -6.69
C ALA A 129 -19.64 -1.04 -5.65
N ARG A 130 -20.69 -0.28 -5.99
CA ARG A 130 -21.33 0.64 -5.04
C ARG A 130 -22.00 -0.07 -3.88
N PHE A 131 -22.28 -1.36 -4.02
CA PHE A 131 -22.92 -2.19 -3.01
C PHE A 131 -22.00 -3.26 -2.42
N ASP A 132 -20.68 -3.15 -2.65
CA ASP A 132 -19.68 -4.03 -2.02
C ASP A 132 -19.83 -3.93 -0.48
N ASN A 133 -19.86 -5.09 0.19
CA ASN A 133 -20.08 -5.14 1.63
C ASN A 133 -18.80 -4.69 2.38
N PRO A 134 -18.84 -3.58 3.16
CA PRO A 134 -17.67 -3.09 3.88
C PRO A 134 -17.24 -4.00 5.05
N ARG A 135 -18.04 -5.02 5.39
CA ARG A 135 -17.72 -6.05 6.39
C ARG A 135 -17.18 -7.34 5.78
N ALA A 136 -17.03 -7.40 4.45
CA ALA A 136 -16.40 -8.53 3.79
C ALA A 136 -14.92 -8.64 4.17
N VAL A 137 -14.32 -9.81 3.93
CA VAL A 137 -12.91 -10.06 4.22
C VAL A 137 -11.97 -9.29 3.28
N GLN A 138 -12.43 -8.96 2.07
CA GLN A 138 -11.73 -8.08 1.15
C GLN A 138 -12.53 -6.80 0.90
N LEU A 139 -11.80 -5.70 0.69
CA LEU A 139 -12.35 -4.42 0.25
C LEU A 139 -11.72 -4.06 -1.10
N ARG A 140 -12.56 -3.96 -2.14
CA ARG A 140 -12.12 -3.48 -3.44
C ARG A 140 -11.97 -1.97 -3.40
N LEU A 141 -10.77 -1.48 -3.73
CA LEU A 141 -10.52 -0.06 -3.91
C LEU A 141 -10.80 0.32 -5.37
N PRO A 142 -11.80 1.19 -5.64
CA PRO A 142 -12.04 1.66 -7.00
C PRO A 142 -10.88 2.52 -7.48
N GLY A 143 -10.66 2.54 -8.79
CA GLY A 143 -9.70 3.44 -9.42
C GLY A 143 -10.05 4.91 -9.19
N PHE A 144 -9.06 5.79 -9.35
CA PHE A 144 -9.28 7.23 -9.22
C PHE A 144 -10.18 7.77 -10.33
N THR A 145 -11.17 8.58 -9.95
CA THR A 145 -11.95 9.42 -10.84
C THR A 145 -11.27 10.77 -10.98
N LEU A 146 -11.66 11.58 -11.97
CA LEU A 146 -11.17 12.95 -12.07
C LEU A 146 -11.46 13.76 -10.79
N GLU A 147 -12.64 13.56 -10.21
CA GLU A 147 -13.05 14.19 -8.96
C GLU A 147 -12.16 13.77 -7.78
N SER A 148 -11.96 12.45 -7.59
CA SER A 148 -11.13 11.97 -6.48
C SER A 148 -9.66 12.34 -6.66
N LEU A 149 -9.16 12.41 -7.90
CA LEU A 149 -7.81 12.85 -8.20
C LEU A 149 -7.62 14.36 -7.96
N THR A 150 -8.61 15.18 -8.32
CA THR A 150 -8.59 16.62 -8.04
C THR A 150 -8.61 16.86 -6.53
N SER A 151 -9.45 16.13 -5.80
CA SER A 151 -9.50 16.16 -4.32
C SER A 151 -8.17 15.73 -3.70
N LEU A 152 -7.55 14.66 -4.23
CA LEU A 152 -6.21 14.24 -3.82
C LEU A 152 -5.17 15.35 -4.06
N GLY A 153 -5.13 15.93 -5.26
CA GLY A 153 -4.19 16.99 -5.61
C GLY A 153 -4.34 18.23 -4.73
N THR A 154 -5.58 18.62 -4.45
CA THR A 154 -5.91 19.77 -3.58
C THR A 154 -5.38 19.54 -2.17
N ARG A 155 -5.65 18.35 -1.59
CA ARG A 155 -5.15 17.99 -0.25
C ARG A 155 -3.63 17.93 -0.19
N ILE A 156 -2.99 17.41 -1.22
CA ILE A 156 -1.52 17.34 -1.29
C ILE A 156 -0.92 18.74 -1.43
N ARG A 157 -1.49 19.62 -2.25
CA ARG A 157 -1.08 21.03 -2.33
C ARG A 157 -1.21 21.72 -0.98
N ASP A 158 -2.34 21.58 -0.31
CA ASP A 158 -2.57 22.24 0.99
C ASP A 158 -1.59 21.73 2.06
N LEU A 159 -1.34 20.41 2.07
CA LEU A 159 -0.32 19.81 2.92
C LEU A 159 1.08 20.33 2.60
N TYR A 160 1.44 20.41 1.32
CA TYR A 160 2.72 20.95 0.88
C TYR A 160 2.88 22.41 1.32
N ALA A 161 1.88 23.24 1.06
CA ALA A 161 1.88 24.66 1.41
C ALA A 161 2.10 24.89 2.91
N SER A 162 1.58 24.00 3.77
CA SER A 162 1.77 24.12 5.23
C SER A 162 3.24 24.08 5.69
N GLY A 163 4.15 23.55 4.88
CA GLY A 163 5.58 23.48 5.16
C GLY A 163 6.46 24.22 4.15
N ALA A 164 5.87 24.99 3.24
CA ALA A 164 6.59 25.71 2.18
C ALA A 164 7.14 27.06 2.66
N ASP A 165 8.14 27.58 1.95
CA ASP A 165 8.69 28.92 2.23
C ASP A 165 7.71 30.02 1.79
N SER A 166 6.93 29.77 0.73
CA SER A 166 5.97 30.71 0.15
C SER A 166 4.54 30.11 0.00
N PRO A 167 3.84 29.80 1.11
CA PRO A 167 2.52 29.15 1.09
C PRO A 167 1.48 29.88 0.24
N ASP A 168 1.38 31.21 0.39
CA ASP A 168 0.39 32.02 -0.34
C ASP A 168 0.59 31.98 -1.85
N ARG A 169 1.84 31.89 -2.30
CA ARG A 169 2.17 31.77 -3.73
C ARG A 169 1.71 30.43 -4.26
N ILE A 170 1.90 29.35 -3.51
CA ILE A 170 1.47 28.02 -3.88
C ILE A 170 -0.04 27.96 -4.06
N THR A 171 -0.81 28.42 -3.07
CA THR A 171 -2.27 28.39 -3.14
C THR A 171 -2.83 29.31 -4.23
N THR A 172 -2.11 30.39 -4.58
CA THR A 172 -2.51 31.32 -5.64
C THR A 172 -2.19 30.78 -7.03
N LEU A 173 -0.97 30.30 -7.26
CA LEU A 173 -0.50 29.88 -8.58
C LEU A 173 -0.91 28.45 -8.94
N ALA A 174 -1.08 27.58 -7.94
CA ALA A 174 -1.63 26.24 -8.08
C ALA A 174 -3.01 26.13 -7.40
N ASP A 175 -3.91 27.06 -7.72
CA ASP A 175 -5.30 27.04 -7.23
C ASP A 175 -6.07 25.76 -7.63
N ASP A 176 -7.30 25.62 -7.11
CA ASP A 176 -8.14 24.44 -7.36
C ASP A 176 -8.42 24.20 -8.85
N VAL A 177 -8.50 25.28 -9.64
CA VAL A 177 -8.72 25.20 -11.09
C VAL A 177 -7.49 24.61 -11.77
N TYR A 178 -6.31 25.09 -11.42
CA TYR A 178 -5.05 24.56 -11.95
C TYR A 178 -4.89 23.08 -11.62
N VAL A 179 -5.16 22.68 -10.37
CA VAL A 179 -5.09 21.27 -9.93
C VAL A 179 -6.05 20.41 -10.75
N ALA A 180 -7.30 20.88 -10.97
CA ALA A 180 -8.28 20.18 -11.78
C ALA A 180 -7.88 20.07 -13.26
N ASP A 181 -7.29 21.13 -13.82
CA ASP A 181 -6.80 21.15 -15.19
C ASP A 181 -5.63 20.19 -15.39
N LEU A 182 -4.69 20.15 -14.45
CA LEU A 182 -3.60 19.19 -14.45
C LEU A 182 -4.12 17.75 -14.33
N ALA A 183 -5.09 17.50 -13.44
CA ALA A 183 -5.71 16.18 -13.30
C ALA A 183 -6.40 15.74 -14.61
N ARG A 184 -7.08 16.66 -15.30
CA ARG A 184 -7.72 16.41 -16.59
C ARG A 184 -6.70 16.18 -17.69
N ALA A 185 -5.59 16.92 -17.70
CA ALA A 185 -4.52 16.73 -18.67
C ALA A 185 -3.86 15.35 -18.53
N VAL A 186 -3.61 14.89 -17.30
CA VAL A 186 -3.11 13.53 -17.03
C VAL A 186 -4.13 12.48 -17.45
N GLY A 187 -5.42 12.65 -17.12
CA GLY A 187 -6.47 11.71 -17.53
C GLY A 187 -6.66 11.65 -19.06
N GLY A 188 -6.57 12.79 -19.74
CA GLY A 188 -6.69 12.89 -21.20
C GLY A 188 -5.51 12.28 -21.95
N ALA A 189 -4.29 12.48 -21.45
CA ALA A 189 -3.09 11.87 -22.03
C ALA A 189 -3.08 10.33 -21.94
N LEU A 190 -3.89 9.75 -21.06
CA LEU A 190 -4.08 8.30 -20.91
C LEU A 190 -5.32 7.79 -21.65
N GLY A 191 -5.81 8.53 -22.65
CA GLY A 191 -6.90 8.08 -23.53
C GLY A 191 -8.30 8.29 -22.94
N GLY A 192 -8.45 9.11 -21.89
CA GLY A 192 -9.75 9.54 -21.36
C GLY A 192 -10.61 8.43 -20.74
N LYS A 193 -10.08 7.23 -20.57
CA LYS A 193 -10.77 6.07 -19.96
C LYS A 193 -10.22 5.78 -18.57
N ALA A 194 -11.08 5.24 -17.72
CA ALA A 194 -10.90 5.13 -16.28
C ALA A 194 -9.61 4.39 -15.90
N GLY A 195 -8.60 5.18 -15.52
CA GLY A 195 -7.29 4.72 -15.08
C GLY A 195 -6.34 5.90 -14.95
N VAL A 196 -6.76 6.98 -14.28
CA VAL A 196 -5.87 8.13 -14.13
C VAL A 196 -4.70 7.73 -13.25
N ALA A 197 -3.47 7.82 -13.75
CA ALA A 197 -2.26 7.43 -13.03
C ALA A 197 -1.99 8.42 -11.87
N PRO A 198 -2.38 8.10 -10.61
CA PRO A 198 -2.32 9.06 -9.52
C PRO A 198 -0.87 9.39 -9.18
N ARG A 199 0.00 8.39 -9.28
CA ARG A 199 1.45 8.53 -9.09
C ARG A 199 2.05 9.52 -10.09
N LEU A 200 1.72 9.40 -11.38
CA LEU A 200 2.20 10.35 -12.39
C LEU A 200 1.67 11.76 -12.10
N PHE A 201 0.37 11.89 -11.85
CA PHE A 201 -0.25 13.17 -11.50
C PHE A 201 0.45 13.83 -10.30
N LEU A 202 0.63 13.10 -9.20
CA LEU A 202 1.30 13.63 -8.00
C LEU A 202 2.76 13.98 -8.26
N LYS A 203 3.49 13.19 -9.04
CA LYS A 203 4.88 13.51 -9.42
C LYS A 203 4.96 14.83 -10.18
N LYS A 204 4.03 15.06 -11.12
CA LYS A 204 3.96 16.31 -11.88
C LYS A 204 3.53 17.48 -11.00
N LEU A 205 2.49 17.30 -10.18
CA LEU A 205 2.02 18.33 -9.27
C LEU A 205 3.12 18.75 -8.29
N VAL A 206 3.71 17.82 -7.54
CA VAL A 206 4.70 18.18 -6.53
C VAL A 206 6.01 18.65 -7.18
N GLY A 207 6.64 17.82 -8.01
CA GLY A 207 8.00 18.08 -8.49
C GLY A 207 8.09 19.09 -9.65
N ASP A 208 7.10 19.13 -10.54
CA ASP A 208 7.15 20.03 -11.69
C ASP A 208 6.39 21.34 -11.48
N VAL A 209 5.52 21.42 -10.47
CA VAL A 209 4.71 22.61 -10.18
C VAL A 209 5.01 23.18 -8.79
N LEU A 210 4.66 22.49 -7.71
CA LEU A 210 4.73 23.05 -6.35
C LEU A 210 6.16 23.40 -5.94
N ASP A 211 7.10 22.48 -6.14
CA ASP A 211 8.53 22.69 -5.87
C ASP A 211 9.08 23.92 -6.60
N ARG A 212 8.66 24.12 -7.86
CA ARG A 212 9.14 25.24 -8.68
C ARG A 212 8.50 26.56 -8.30
N VAL A 213 7.22 26.55 -7.92
CA VAL A 213 6.53 27.74 -7.39
C VAL A 213 7.18 28.22 -6.10
N ASP A 214 7.62 27.29 -5.25
CA ASP A 214 8.27 27.61 -3.98
C ASP A 214 9.73 28.07 -4.17
N GLN A 215 10.49 27.40 -5.03
CA GLN A 215 11.92 27.69 -5.23
C GLN A 215 12.21 28.90 -6.13
N PHE A 216 11.36 29.18 -7.12
CA PHE A 216 11.63 30.19 -8.15
C PHE A 216 10.60 31.34 -8.09
N PRO A 217 10.99 32.53 -7.60
CA PRO A 217 10.08 33.66 -7.43
C PRO A 217 9.40 34.17 -8.71
N ASP A 218 9.93 33.82 -9.88
CA ASP A 218 9.42 34.20 -11.21
C ASP A 218 8.70 33.05 -11.93
N PHE A 219 8.63 31.85 -11.34
CA PHE A 219 7.95 30.73 -11.95
C PHE A 219 6.42 30.85 -11.82
N ASP A 220 5.73 30.92 -12.96
CA ASP A 220 4.28 30.76 -13.07
C ASP A 220 3.99 29.46 -13.84
N PRO A 221 3.35 28.46 -13.22
CA PRO A 221 3.08 27.17 -13.86
C PRO A 221 2.10 27.25 -15.04
N ARG A 222 1.32 28.33 -15.19
CA ARG A 222 0.44 28.53 -16.35
C ARG A 222 1.19 29.05 -17.58
N GLN A 223 2.32 29.72 -17.37
CA GLN A 223 3.12 30.30 -18.45
C GLN A 223 4.35 29.44 -18.77
N HIS A 224 4.98 28.88 -17.74
CA HIS A 224 6.30 28.27 -17.84
C HIS A 224 6.29 26.74 -17.79
N TYR A 225 5.13 26.12 -17.54
CA TYR A 225 5.01 24.67 -17.54
C TYR A 225 4.04 24.17 -18.61
N ALA A 226 4.60 23.53 -19.64
CA ALA A 226 3.84 22.78 -20.62
C ALA A 226 3.73 21.32 -20.17
N PHE A 227 2.53 20.87 -19.83
CA PHE A 227 2.29 19.49 -19.46
C PHE A 227 2.65 18.55 -20.62
N THR A 228 3.57 17.62 -20.37
CA THR A 228 3.97 16.57 -21.30
C THR A 228 4.13 15.25 -20.55
N VAL A 229 3.62 14.17 -21.15
CA VAL A 229 3.81 12.79 -20.68
C VAL A 229 4.78 12.10 -21.62
N ARG A 230 5.91 11.64 -21.11
CA ARG A 230 6.85 10.80 -21.87
C ARG A 230 6.57 9.33 -21.57
N GLY A 231 6.73 8.46 -22.57
CA GLY A 231 6.42 7.03 -22.44
C GLY A 231 7.20 6.28 -21.35
N ASN A 232 8.34 6.83 -20.90
CA ASN A 232 9.16 6.29 -19.81
C ASN A 232 8.70 6.76 -18.40
N GLU A 233 7.74 7.67 -18.30
CA GLU A 233 7.21 8.14 -17.02
C GLU A 233 6.11 7.22 -16.46
N LEU A 234 5.52 6.40 -17.34
CA LEU A 234 4.49 5.42 -16.99
C LEU A 234 5.15 4.11 -16.54
N THR A 235 4.63 3.53 -15.46
CA THR A 235 4.93 2.13 -15.13
C THR A 235 4.30 1.22 -16.18
N ASP A 236 4.74 -0.04 -16.25
CA ASP A 236 4.12 -1.02 -17.16
C ASP A 236 2.63 -1.23 -16.83
N VAL A 237 2.25 -1.15 -15.56
CA VAL A 237 0.84 -1.20 -15.13
C VAL A 237 0.07 0.01 -15.65
N GLU A 238 0.60 1.22 -15.51
CA GLU A 238 -0.05 2.45 -16.00
C GLU A 238 -0.11 2.49 -17.53
N ARG A 239 0.93 1.99 -18.21
CA ARG A 239 0.97 1.85 -19.67
C ARG A 239 -0.07 0.85 -20.15
N ASN A 240 -0.20 -0.29 -19.47
CA ASN A 240 -1.21 -1.28 -19.78
C ASN A 240 -2.61 -0.72 -19.54
N LEU A 241 -2.86 -0.01 -18.43
CA LEU A 241 -4.15 0.65 -18.18
C LEU A 241 -4.49 1.74 -19.23
N ALA A 242 -3.48 2.44 -19.75
CA ALA A 242 -3.65 3.40 -20.83
C ALA A 242 -3.90 2.74 -22.20
N GLY A 243 -3.38 1.52 -22.43
CA GLY A 243 -3.48 0.78 -23.69
C GLY A 243 -4.64 -0.23 -23.77
N SER A 244 -5.11 -0.77 -22.64
CA SER A 244 -6.01 -1.95 -22.59
C SER A 244 -7.50 -1.59 -22.63
N SER A 245 -7.93 -1.00 -23.75
CA SER A 245 -9.31 -1.20 -24.21
C SER A 245 -9.41 -1.50 -25.71
N SER A 246 -8.42 -2.22 -26.22
CA SER A 246 -8.59 -3.22 -27.29
C SER A 246 -8.34 -4.58 -26.62
N ALA A 247 -9.38 -5.39 -26.43
CA ALA A 247 -9.22 -6.77 -25.99
C ALA A 247 -8.83 -7.71 -27.16
N ASP A 248 -8.42 -7.16 -28.30
CA ASP A 248 -8.05 -7.91 -29.50
C ASP A 248 -6.56 -7.85 -29.86
N ASP A 249 -5.73 -7.10 -29.12
CA ASP A 249 -4.27 -7.08 -29.34
C ASP A 249 -3.51 -7.46 -28.07
N ILE A 250 -3.61 -8.73 -27.67
CA ILE A 250 -2.56 -9.36 -26.85
C ILE A 250 -1.66 -10.09 -27.84
N ASP A 251 -0.56 -9.44 -28.24
CA ASP A 251 0.52 -10.15 -28.91
C ASP A 251 1.24 -10.99 -27.83
N LEU A 252 1.01 -12.29 -27.87
CA LEU A 252 1.73 -13.28 -27.10
C LEU A 252 3.12 -13.41 -27.72
N ASP A 253 4.12 -12.75 -27.12
CA ASP A 253 5.52 -13.11 -27.34
C ASP A 253 5.76 -14.52 -26.77
N LEU A 254 5.46 -15.51 -27.60
CA LEU A 254 5.93 -16.88 -27.47
C LEU A 254 7.28 -16.98 -28.18
N ASP A 255 8.35 -16.63 -27.47
CA ASP A 255 9.69 -17.05 -27.88
C ASP A 255 10.47 -17.64 -26.69
N LEU A 256 10.57 -18.98 -26.76
CA LEU A 256 11.47 -19.96 -26.11
C LEU A 256 11.26 -20.35 -24.64
#